data_AF-A0A0B1TJZ7-F1
#
_entry.id   AF-A0A0B1TJZ7-F1
#
_cell.length_a   1.000
_cell.length_b   1.000
_cell.length_c   1.000
_cell.angle_alpha   90.00
_cell.angle_beta   90.00
_cell.angle_gamma   90.00
#
_symmetry.space_group_name_H-M   'P 1'
#
loop_
_entity.id
_entity.type
_entity.pdbx_description
1 polymer ?
#
loop_
_entity_poly.entity_id
_entity_poly.type
_entity_poly.pdbx_seq_one_letter_code
_entity_poly.pdbx_strand_id
1 'polypeptide(L)'
;MRVSGKAILLSSHSMEECEALCSRIGILVRGRLVAIGASQALKSRYADSLFLHMILKSLKDRELVINEVLTKFESGTLTTKRTDSLNLKFKVNLHF
;
A
#
# COMPACT_ATOMS: atom_id res chain seq x y z
N MET A 1 3.50 -22.76 0.85
CA MET A 1 2.55 -23.89 0.94
C MET A 1 2.17 -24.36 -0.46
N ARG A 2 3.00 -25.20 -1.09
CA ARG A 2 2.66 -25.91 -2.32
C ARG A 2 3.22 -27.33 -2.18
N VAL A 3 2.34 -28.32 -2.19
CA VAL A 3 2.73 -29.71 -2.40
C VAL A 3 2.79 -29.91 -3.91
N SER A 4 3.89 -30.48 -4.40
CA SER A 4 4.13 -30.66 -5.84
C SER A 4 2.91 -31.28 -6.54
N GLY A 5 2.46 -30.69 -7.65
CA GLY A 5 1.34 -31.18 -8.46
C GLY A 5 -0.07 -30.75 -8.00
N LYS A 6 -0.22 -29.93 -6.96
CA LYS A 6 -1.55 -29.44 -6.50
C LYS A 6 -1.71 -27.93 -6.66
N ALA A 7 -2.89 -27.51 -7.10
CA ALA A 7 -3.33 -26.12 -7.08
C ALA A 7 -4.34 -25.92 -5.95
N ILE A 8 -4.21 -24.84 -5.20
CA ILE A 8 -5.13 -24.44 -4.14
C ILE A 8 -5.71 -23.09 -4.56
N LEU A 9 -7.04 -22.99 -4.55
CA LEU A 9 -7.75 -21.73 -4.75
C LEU A 9 -8.25 -21.24 -3.38
N LEU A 10 -7.88 -20.01 -3.04
CA LEU A 10 -8.32 -19.34 -1.83
C LEU A 10 -9.08 -18.07 -2.24
N SER A 11 -10.23 -17.84 -1.61
CA SER A 11 -10.98 -16.60 -1.72
C SER A 11 -11.01 -15.93 -0.36
N SER A 12 -10.43 -14.74 -0.25
CA SER A 12 -10.51 -13.89 0.93
C SER A 12 -10.85 -12.46 0.51
N HIS A 13 -11.50 -11.73 1.42
CA HIS A 13 -11.70 -10.29 1.30
C HIS A 13 -10.51 -9.48 1.86
N SER A 14 -9.58 -10.12 2.59
CA SER A 14 -8.35 -9.47 3.06
C SER A 14 -7.26 -9.55 1.99
N MET A 15 -6.69 -8.39 1.66
CA MET A 15 -5.54 -8.32 0.78
C MET A 15 -4.26 -8.78 1.49
N GLU A 16 -4.17 -8.55 2.80
CA GLU A 16 -3.03 -8.96 3.64
C GLU A 16 -2.87 -10.49 3.66
N GLU A 17 -3.97 -11.22 3.87
CA GLU A 17 -3.98 -12.69 3.81
C GLU A 17 -3.61 -13.21 2.43
N CYS A 18 -4.20 -12.63 1.38
CA CYS A 18 -3.94 -13.02 -0.01
C CYS A 18 -2.47 -12.81 -0.39
N GLU A 19 -1.86 -11.69 0.02
CA GLU A 19 -0.43 -11.44 -0.23
C GLU A 19 0.48 -12.39 0.54
N ALA A 20 0.12 -12.75 1.78
CA ALA A 20 0.94 -13.63 2.60
C ALA A 20 0.95 -15.09 2.08
N LEU A 21 -0.19 -15.57 1.55
CA LEU A 21 -0.38 -16.99 1.24
C LEU A 21 -0.32 -17.32 -0.26
N CYS A 22 -0.71 -16.38 -1.13
CA CYS A 22 -0.88 -16.65 -2.55
C CYS A 22 0.29 -16.11 -3.40
N SER A 23 0.72 -16.93 -4.37
CA SER A 23 1.73 -16.51 -5.37
C SER A 23 1.14 -15.67 -6.52
N ARG A 24 -0.18 -15.80 -6.75
CA ARG A 24 -0.96 -15.05 -7.72
C ARG A 24 -2.29 -14.67 -7.08
N ILE A 25 -2.73 -13.45 -7.32
CA ILE A 25 -3.97 -12.89 -6.79
C ILE A 25 -4.87 -12.56 -7.98
N GLY A 26 -6.15 -12.91 -7.86
CA GLY A 26 -7.22 -12.50 -8.77
C GLY A 26 -8.20 -11.58 -8.06
N ILE A 27 -8.57 -10.46 -8.68
CA ILE A 27 -9.55 -9.51 -8.14
C ILE A 27 -10.89 -9.79 -8.80
N LEU A 28 -11.88 -10.19 -8.00
CA LEU A 28 -13.24 -10.47 -8.43
C LEU A 28 -14.18 -9.33 -8.03
N VAL A 29 -14.96 -8.80 -8.98
CA VAL A 29 -15.95 -7.74 -8.73
C VAL A 29 -17.27 -8.13 -9.39
N ARG A 30 -18.34 -8.24 -8.60
CA ARG A 30 -19.69 -8.60 -9.08
C ARG A 30 -19.69 -9.85 -9.98
N GLY A 31 -18.98 -10.90 -9.56
CA GLY A 31 -18.90 -12.18 -10.28
C GLY A 31 -17.97 -12.19 -11.50
N ARG A 32 -17.23 -11.11 -11.77
CA ARG A 32 -16.28 -11.04 -12.89
C ARG A 32 -14.84 -10.90 -12.40
N LEU A 33 -13.92 -11.61 -13.05
CA LEU A 33 -12.48 -11.47 -12.81
C LEU A 33 -11.97 -10.22 -13.54
N VAL A 34 -11.63 -9.19 -12.78
CA VAL A 34 -11.22 -7.88 -13.30
C VAL A 34 -9.71 -7.78 -13.48
N ALA A 35 -8.94 -8.42 -12.60
CA ALA A 35 -7.49 -8.41 -12.68
C ALA A 35 -6.91 -9.73 -12.15
N ILE A 36 -5.75 -10.12 -12.67
CA ILE A 36 -4.99 -11.28 -12.18
C ILE A 36 -3.49 -11.05 -12.33
N GLY A 37 -2.71 -11.40 -11.33
CA GLY A 37 -1.26 -11.24 -11.38
C GLY A 37 -0.56 -11.46 -10.05
N ALA A 38 0.74 -11.21 -10.01
CA ALA A 38 1.47 -11.05 -8.75
C ALA A 38 0.99 -9.77 -8.05
N SER A 39 1.04 -9.74 -6.72
CA SER A 39 0.52 -8.60 -5.96
C SER A 39 1.20 -7.28 -6.32
N GLN A 40 2.52 -7.28 -6.52
CA GLN A 40 3.28 -6.10 -6.95
C GLN A 40 2.87 -5.61 -8.34
N ALA A 41 2.59 -6.53 -9.27
CA ALA A 41 2.15 -6.16 -10.61
C ALA A 41 0.76 -5.52 -10.59
N LEU A 42 -0.14 -6.01 -9.72
CA LEU A 42 -1.46 -5.41 -9.51
C LEU A 42 -1.34 -4.02 -8.87
N LYS A 43 -0.52 -3.87 -7.82
CA LYS A 43 -0.23 -2.57 -7.19
C LYS A 43 0.32 -1.58 -8.21
N SER A 44 1.28 -1.97 -9.03
CA SER A 44 1.86 -1.07 -10.04
C SER A 44 0.87 -0.65 -11.14
N ARG A 45 -0.09 -1.51 -11.50
CA ARG A 45 -1.05 -1.23 -12.59
C ARG A 45 -2.30 -0.49 -12.14
N TYR A 46 -2.74 -0.72 -10.91
CA TYR A 46 -4.05 -0.26 -10.43
C TYR A 46 -3.97 0.61 -9.17
N ALA A 47 -2.79 0.83 -8.56
CA ALA A 47 -2.70 1.73 -7.43
C ALA A 47 -2.63 3.19 -7.90
N ASP A 48 -3.62 3.98 -7.49
CA ASP A 48 -3.66 5.42 -7.79
C ASP A 48 -2.84 6.25 -6.78
N SER A 49 -2.48 5.65 -5.64
CA SER A 49 -1.71 6.32 -4.60
C SER A 49 -0.96 5.33 -3.71
N LEU A 50 0.17 5.80 -3.16
CA LEU A 50 0.95 5.11 -2.15
C LEU A 50 0.79 5.80 -0.79
N PHE A 51 0.84 5.04 0.30
CA PHE A 51 0.93 5.60 1.64
C PHE A 51 2.32 5.39 2.22
N LEU A 52 2.98 6.47 2.61
CA LEU A 52 4.21 6.44 3.38
C LEU A 52 3.86 6.57 4.86
N HIS A 53 4.23 5.57 5.65
CA HIS A 53 4.17 5.63 7.12
C HIS A 53 5.58 5.81 7.66
N MET A 54 5.76 6.84 8.47
CA MET A 54 7.03 7.17 9.12
C MET A 54 6.80 7.37 10.60
N ILE A 55 7.70 6.82 11.41
CA ILE A 55 7.67 6.94 12.86
C ILE A 55 8.88 7.79 13.27
N LEU A 56 8.61 8.95 13.84
CA LEU A 56 9.64 9.86 14.31
C LEU A 56 10.18 9.44 15.67
N LYS A 57 11.44 9.76 15.93
CA LYS A 57 12.06 9.57 17.26
C LYS A 57 11.73 10.73 18.22
N SER A 58 11.51 11.92 17.69
CA SER A 58 11.24 13.14 18.45
C SER A 58 10.25 14.03 17.72
N LEU A 59 9.42 14.76 18.47
CA LEU A 59 8.50 15.74 17.92
C LEU A 59 9.22 16.97 17.32
N LYS A 60 10.47 17.22 17.72
CA LYS A 60 11.29 18.33 17.20
C LYS A 60 11.63 18.17 15.72
N ASP A 61 11.72 16.93 15.24
CA ASP A 61 12.10 16.63 13.86
C ASP A 61 10.89 16.67 12.91
N ARG A 62 9.67 16.83 13.45
CA ARG A 62 8.42 16.72 12.70
C ARG A 62 8.33 17.74 11.57
N GLU A 63 8.60 19.02 11.85
CA GLU A 63 8.47 20.07 10.84
C GLU A 63 9.54 19.93 9.75
N LEU A 64 10.77 19.58 10.12
CA LEU A 64 11.85 19.34 9.17
C LEU A 64 11.52 18.18 8.23
N VAL A 65 11.04 17.05 8.78
CA VAL A 65 10.67 15.87 7.98
C VAL A 65 9.45 16.16 7.11
N ILE A 66 8.45 16.87 7.61
CA ILE A 66 7.29 17.25 6.78
C ILE A 66 7.74 18.12 5.60
N ASN A 67 8.56 19.14 5.84
CA ASN A 67 9.04 20.01 4.76
C ASN A 67 9.92 19.26 3.76
N GLU A 68 10.85 18.41 4.21
CA GLU A 68 11.68 17.57 3.33
C GLU A 68 10.83 16.62 2.47
N VAL A 69 9.81 15.99 3.06
CA VAL A 69 8.95 15.03 2.35
C VAL A 69 8.06 15.74 1.34
N LEU A 70 7.48 16.89 1.69
CA LEU A 70 6.69 17.70 0.75
C LEU A 70 7.56 18.27 -0.38
N THR A 71 8.83 18.59 -0.11
CA THR A 71 9.77 19.08 -1.13
C THR A 71 10.21 17.95 -2.07
N LYS A 72 10.48 16.75 -1.55
CA LYS A 72 10.90 15.59 -2.38
C LYS A 72 9.75 14.90 -3.10
N PHE A 73 8.53 14.97 -2.57
CA PHE A 73 7.35 14.35 -3.14
C PHE A 73 6.28 15.42 -3.41
N GLU A 74 6.36 16.08 -4.57
CA GLU A 74 5.47 17.18 -4.97
C GLU A 74 3.97 16.78 -4.95
N SER A 75 3.65 15.49 -5.19
CA SER A 75 2.29 14.95 -5.14
C SER A 75 1.89 14.34 -3.78
N GLY A 76 2.70 14.57 -2.74
CA GLY A 76 2.50 14.06 -1.39
C GLY A 76 1.54 14.92 -0.56
N THR A 77 0.45 14.36 -0.07
CA THR A 77 -0.47 14.99 0.89
C THR A 77 -0.31 14.36 2.28
N LEU A 78 -0.03 15.17 3.29
CA LEU A 78 -0.02 14.71 4.68
C LEU A 78 -1.45 14.33 5.12
N THR A 79 -1.66 13.06 5.47
CA THR A 79 -2.98 12.56 5.91
C THR A 79 -3.10 12.49 7.44
N THR A 80 -2.00 12.61 8.18
CA THR A 80 -2.03 12.64 9.65
C THR A 80 -2.55 13.99 10.14
N LYS A 81 -3.67 13.97 10.88
CA LYS A 81 -4.32 15.18 11.41
C LYS A 81 -3.94 15.48 12.86
N ARG A 82 -3.28 14.54 13.55
CA ARG A 82 -2.88 14.69 14.96
C ARG A 82 -1.48 15.28 15.07
N THR A 83 -1.37 16.36 15.83
CA THR A 83 -0.15 17.15 16.05
C THR A 83 0.79 16.54 17.09
N ASP A 84 0.27 15.67 17.96
CA ASP A 84 0.95 14.99 19.07
C ASP A 84 1.51 13.60 18.71
N SER A 85 1.28 13.14 17.49
CA SER A 85 1.63 11.80 17.06
C SER A 85 2.99 11.77 16.35
N LEU A 86 3.90 10.91 16.83
CA LEU A 86 5.16 10.58 16.14
C LEU A 86 4.95 9.83 14.83
N ASN A 87 3.75 9.29 14.61
CA ASN A 87 3.36 8.60 13.39
C ASN A 87 2.88 9.61 12.34
N LEU A 88 3.69 9.78 11.30
CA LEU A 88 3.33 10.55 10.12
C LEU A 88 2.87 9.61 9.01
N LYS A 89 1.70 9.90 8.44
CA LYS A 89 1.16 9.21 7.26
C LYS A 89 1.03 10.21 6.12
N PHE A 90 1.69 9.93 5.01
CA PHE A 90 1.60 10.72 3.78
C PHE A 90 0.95 9.87 2.70
N LYS A 91 0.07 10.47 1.91
CA LYS A 91 -0.52 9.88 0.71
C LYS A 91 0.17 10.52 -0.49
N VAL A 92 0.90 9.74 -1.27
CA VAL A 92 1.52 10.20 -2.52
C VAL A 92 0.66 9.73 -3.66
N ASN A 93 0.12 10.64 -4.47
CA ASN A 93 -0.63 10.26 -5.66
C ASN A 93 0.34 9.85 -6.76
N LEU A 94 0.10 8.68 -7.37
CA LEU A 94 0.88 8.17 -8.48
C LEU A 94 0.19 8.63 -9.77
N HIS A 95 0.51 9.83 -10.24
CA HIS A 95 0.17 10.24 -11.60
C HIS A 95 1.22 9.64 -12.55
N PHE A 96 0.87 8.55 -13.22
CA PHE A 96 1.62 8.05 -14.39
C PHE A 96 1.11 8.73 -15.66
#